data_AF-A0A352EGC0-F1
#
_entry.id   AF-A0A352EGC0-F1
#
_cell.length_a   1.000
_cell.length_b   1.000
_cell.length_c   1.000
_cell.angle_alpha   90.00
_cell.angle_beta   90.00
_cell.angle_gamma   90.00
#
_symmetry.space_group_name_H-M   'P 1'
#
loop_
_entity.id
_entity.type
_entity.pdbx_description
1 polymer ?
#
loop_
_entity_poly.entity_id
_entity_poly.type
_entity_poly.pdbx_seq_one_letter_code
_entity_poly.pdbx_strand_id
1 'polypeptide(L)'
;MSGPTTKKSTNFVLKLQLMNTRHILVASFASFSSLLCGQNIPVDFEPTGFGSTWNWKVFENDYNPSLQVVTNPDTTGINTSPNVARFDALQYGQAFAGCETQHGSDIGSWTIDNSNKIIRIMVYKSTISDVGIKLVRYDNWSLGEIKIANTLVNEWEQIEFDFSAHIGNTYDQMVIFPDFTGRPADRVIYFDNIYGTEYMAPPPPPPAIDSATMSLPNFFTPNSDGINDRYQPSFQNADWGEWSVFNRWGQEVFVTDNLSEKWNGMVQESEAAAGVYFILARCGSIEAGNTVEMKGVIHLID
;
A
#
# COMPACT_ATOMS: atom_id res chain seq x y z
N MET A 1 37.81 110.17 23.47
CA MET A 1 36.88 110.14 24.62
C MET A 1 36.15 108.81 24.59
N SER A 2 36.17 108.12 25.73
CA SER A 2 35.24 107.07 26.24
C SER A 2 34.70 105.96 25.29
N GLY A 3 35.05 104.70 25.59
CA GLY A 3 34.26 103.50 25.21
C GLY A 3 33.00 103.33 26.07
N PRO A 4 32.46 102.11 26.32
CA PRO A 4 32.60 100.78 25.68
C PRO A 4 31.19 100.22 25.27
N THR A 5 30.92 98.99 24.78
CA THR A 5 30.83 97.72 25.54
C THR A 5 30.44 96.52 24.63
N THR A 6 30.91 95.35 25.05
CA THR A 6 30.92 93.96 24.52
C THR A 6 29.60 93.19 24.30
N LYS A 7 29.58 92.26 23.32
CA LYS A 7 29.43 90.78 23.48
C LYS A 7 29.53 90.07 22.10
N LYS A 8 30.56 89.22 21.86
CA LYS A 8 30.57 87.72 21.78
C LYS A 8 29.41 87.16 20.93
N SER A 9 29.59 86.33 19.89
CA SER A 9 30.41 85.11 19.85
C SER A 9 30.69 84.55 18.42
N THR A 10 31.98 84.38 18.14
CA THR A 10 32.63 83.16 17.59
C THR A 10 32.52 82.83 16.09
N ASN A 11 33.61 83.17 15.39
CA ASN A 11 34.07 82.58 14.13
C ASN A 11 34.68 81.18 14.38
N PHE A 12 34.50 80.23 13.46
CA PHE A 12 35.66 79.66 12.74
C PHE A 12 35.23 78.94 11.46
N VAL A 13 36.15 78.95 10.50
CA VAL A 13 35.96 78.94 9.05
C VAL A 13 36.63 77.69 8.44
N LEU A 14 36.43 77.49 7.13
CA LEU A 14 37.21 76.72 6.12
C LEU A 14 36.79 75.26 5.89
N LYS A 15 36.75 74.72 4.66
CA LYS A 15 37.03 75.22 3.30
C LYS A 15 36.38 74.26 2.29
N LEU A 16 36.07 74.80 1.11
CA LEU A 16 35.52 74.14 -0.08
C LEU A 16 36.55 73.25 -0.79
N GLN A 17 36.17 72.03 -1.18
CA GLN A 17 36.79 71.25 -2.27
C GLN A 17 35.66 70.62 -3.10
N LEU A 18 35.61 70.97 -4.40
CA LEU A 18 34.70 70.44 -5.40
C LEU A 18 35.15 69.03 -5.82
N MET A 19 34.23 68.06 -5.85
CA MET A 19 34.40 66.82 -6.62
C MET A 19 33.09 66.41 -7.29
N ASN A 20 33.22 66.05 -8.57
CA ASN A 20 32.20 65.61 -9.53
C ASN A 20 31.26 64.53 -8.98
N THR A 21 29.97 64.78 -9.08
CA THR A 21 28.92 63.80 -8.80
C THR A 21 28.75 62.85 -9.99
N ARG A 22 29.23 61.62 -9.88
CA ARG A 22 28.68 60.48 -10.62
C ARG A 22 27.84 59.66 -9.66
N HIS A 23 26.52 59.70 -9.82
CA HIS A 23 25.60 58.86 -9.06
C HIS A 23 25.78 57.41 -9.47
N ILE A 24 26.48 56.64 -8.64
CA ILE A 24 26.41 55.18 -8.67
C ILE A 24 25.29 54.81 -7.71
N LEU A 25 24.12 54.46 -8.27
CA LEU A 25 23.05 53.82 -7.52
C LEU A 25 23.53 52.39 -7.21
N VAL A 26 24.02 52.15 -5.98
CA VAL A 26 24.20 50.79 -5.49
C VAL A 26 22.82 50.29 -5.08
N ALA A 27 22.15 49.57 -5.98
CA ALA A 27 20.97 48.81 -5.62
C ALA A 27 21.43 47.61 -4.78
N SER A 28 21.33 47.74 -3.47
CA SER A 28 21.41 46.59 -2.56
C SER A 28 20.23 45.69 -2.87
N PHE A 29 20.45 44.63 -3.64
CA PHE A 29 19.50 43.53 -3.77
C PHE A 29 19.44 42.82 -2.41
N ALA A 30 18.48 43.22 -1.57
CA ALA A 30 18.00 42.35 -0.51
C ALA A 30 17.38 41.14 -1.20
N SER A 31 18.06 40.00 -1.18
CA SER A 31 17.44 38.72 -1.48
C SER A 31 16.36 38.52 -0.41
N PHE A 32 15.12 38.85 -0.76
CA PHE A 32 13.97 38.41 0.01
C PHE A 32 13.82 36.93 -0.32
N SER A 33 14.50 36.07 0.43
CA SER A 33 14.17 34.66 0.47
C SER A 33 12.76 34.58 1.02
N SER A 34 11.76 34.44 0.15
CA SER A 34 10.47 33.93 0.57
C SER A 34 10.76 32.62 1.29
N LEU A 35 10.57 32.57 2.60
CA LEU A 35 10.52 31.30 3.30
C LEU A 35 9.47 30.48 2.56
N LEU A 36 9.91 29.40 1.94
CA LEU A 36 9.01 28.44 1.32
C LEU A 36 8.12 27.93 2.46
N CYS A 37 6.86 28.33 2.45
CA CYS A 37 5.83 27.80 3.32
C CYS A 37 5.54 26.38 2.80
N GLY A 38 5.87 25.37 3.59
CA GLY A 38 5.76 23.97 3.22
C GLY A 38 5.77 23.10 4.45
N GLN A 39 5.09 21.96 4.35
CA GLN A 39 5.06 20.94 5.38
C GLN A 39 6.33 20.08 5.31
N ASN A 40 6.91 19.76 6.46
CA ASN A 40 8.04 18.85 6.58
C ASN A 40 7.53 17.40 6.56
N ILE A 41 7.45 16.79 5.37
CA ILE A 41 6.87 15.47 5.14
C ILE A 41 7.74 14.57 4.25
N PRO A 42 7.55 13.25 4.25
CA PRO A 42 6.72 12.47 5.19
C PRO A 42 7.31 12.49 6.60
N VAL A 43 6.46 12.37 7.62
CA VAL A 43 6.91 12.16 9.01
C VAL A 43 7.07 10.66 9.23
N ASP A 44 8.31 10.19 9.20
CA ASP A 44 8.69 8.78 9.12
C ASP A 44 9.54 8.31 10.30
N PHE A 45 9.88 9.21 11.24
CA PHE A 45 10.64 8.91 12.46
C PHE A 45 12.03 8.29 12.22
N GLU A 46 12.58 8.41 11.02
CA GLU A 46 13.89 7.86 10.70
C GLU A 46 15.04 8.76 11.19
N PRO A 47 16.26 8.23 11.45
CA PRO A 47 17.37 8.97 12.08
C PRO A 47 17.76 10.29 11.40
N THR A 48 17.40 10.47 10.13
CA THR A 48 17.57 11.72 9.38
C THR A 48 16.27 12.23 8.75
N GLY A 49 15.16 11.57 9.03
CA GLY A 49 13.82 11.90 8.53
C GLY A 49 13.06 12.84 9.45
N PHE A 50 11.84 13.22 9.04
CA PHE A 50 11.02 14.15 9.80
C PHE A 50 10.32 13.44 10.96
N GLY A 51 10.13 14.16 12.07
CA GLY A 51 9.49 13.63 13.28
C GLY A 51 10.44 12.99 14.29
N SER A 52 11.60 12.48 13.86
CA SER A 52 12.52 11.71 14.72
C SER A 52 13.18 12.53 15.82
N THR A 53 13.39 13.82 15.57
CA THR A 53 14.08 14.76 16.48
C THR A 53 13.18 15.91 16.94
N TRP A 54 11.90 15.88 16.59
CA TRP A 54 10.93 16.92 16.95
C TRP A 54 10.52 16.81 18.41
N ASN A 55 10.15 17.95 18.99
CA ASN A 55 9.71 18.01 20.38
C ASN A 55 8.21 17.73 20.50
N TRP A 56 7.82 16.49 20.24
CA TRP A 56 6.45 16.03 20.37
C TRP A 56 5.95 16.19 21.81
N LYS A 57 5.04 17.14 22.01
CA LYS A 57 4.44 17.37 23.32
C LYS A 57 3.27 16.41 23.52
N VAL A 58 3.40 15.51 24.49
CA VAL A 58 2.29 14.64 24.93
C VAL A 58 1.38 15.42 25.88
N PHE A 59 0.07 15.20 25.76
CA PHE A 59 -0.94 15.88 26.57
C PHE A 59 -2.05 14.92 27.00
N GLU A 60 -2.69 15.27 28.12
CA GLU A 60 -3.89 14.63 28.68
C GLU A 60 -3.72 13.12 28.95
N ASN A 61 -2.48 12.64 29.02
CA ASN A 61 -2.11 11.26 29.19
C ASN A 61 -1.54 11.03 30.60
N ASP A 62 -2.32 11.38 31.63
CA ASP A 62 -1.90 11.33 33.04
C ASP A 62 -0.63 12.17 33.29
N TYR A 63 0.52 11.54 33.57
CA TYR A 63 1.79 12.24 33.78
C TYR A 63 2.50 12.66 32.47
N ASN A 64 1.86 12.43 31.32
CA ASN A 64 2.34 12.80 29.99
C ASN A 64 3.75 12.24 29.67
N PRO A 65 3.93 10.90 29.63
CA PRO A 65 5.20 10.32 29.17
C PRO A 65 5.53 10.84 27.78
N SER A 66 6.80 11.17 27.52
CA SER A 66 7.24 11.65 26.20
C SER A 66 6.96 10.62 25.12
N LEU A 67 6.61 11.08 23.92
CA LEU A 67 6.58 10.23 22.72
C LEU A 67 7.99 9.68 22.48
N GLN A 68 8.10 8.38 22.20
CA GLN A 68 9.37 7.73 21.96
C GLN A 68 9.52 7.37 20.49
N VAL A 69 10.73 7.46 19.96
CA VAL A 69 11.09 6.84 18.68
C VAL A 69 11.81 5.54 18.99
N VAL A 70 11.28 4.43 18.50
CA VAL A 70 11.78 3.07 18.80
C VAL A 70 11.89 2.26 17.53
N THR A 71 12.63 1.15 17.58
CA THR A 71 12.65 0.18 16.48
C THR A 71 11.24 -0.35 16.20
N ASN A 72 10.88 -0.44 14.92
CA ASN A 72 9.61 -0.97 14.47
C ASN A 72 9.37 -2.39 15.03
N PRO A 73 8.28 -2.64 15.77
CA PRO A 73 8.01 -3.96 16.36
C PRO A 73 7.70 -5.04 15.32
N ASP A 74 7.30 -4.67 14.11
CA ASP A 74 6.98 -5.59 13.03
C ASP A 74 7.28 -4.96 11.65
N THR A 75 8.34 -5.43 11.01
CA THR A 75 8.75 -4.99 9.66
C THR A 75 8.31 -5.94 8.55
N THR A 76 7.42 -6.91 8.84
CA THR A 76 7.03 -7.95 7.88
C THR A 76 5.80 -7.59 7.06
N GLY A 77 5.01 -6.63 7.52
CA GLY A 77 3.80 -6.15 6.87
C GLY A 77 4.02 -4.95 5.96
N ILE A 78 2.98 -4.12 5.85
CA ILE A 78 2.96 -2.96 4.96
C ILE A 78 3.90 -1.83 5.38
N ASN A 79 4.29 -1.81 6.67
CA ASN A 79 5.30 -0.89 7.18
C ASN A 79 6.64 -1.62 7.37
N THR A 80 7.62 -1.28 6.54
CA THR A 80 8.98 -1.86 6.57
C THR A 80 10.03 -0.90 7.11
N SER A 81 9.60 0.27 7.62
CA SER A 81 10.48 1.26 8.23
C SER A 81 11.22 0.66 9.43
N PRO A 82 12.50 1.02 9.65
CA PRO A 82 13.22 0.53 10.82
C PRO A 82 12.80 1.21 12.13
N ASN A 83 12.27 2.44 12.12
CA ASN A 83 11.85 3.15 13.33
C ASN A 83 10.41 3.67 13.24
N VAL A 84 9.75 3.79 14.39
CA VAL A 84 8.37 4.24 14.51
C VAL A 84 8.18 5.06 15.79
N ALA A 85 7.12 5.86 15.83
CA ALA A 85 6.69 6.48 17.07
C ALA A 85 5.98 5.45 17.98
N ARG A 86 6.29 5.49 19.27
CA ARG A 86 5.66 4.72 20.35
C ARG A 86 4.99 5.68 21.32
N PHE A 87 3.68 5.53 21.45
CA PHE A 87 2.84 6.24 22.41
C PHE A 87 2.32 5.27 23.47
N ASP A 88 2.69 5.54 24.73
CA ASP A 88 2.19 4.80 25.90
C ASP A 88 0.86 5.42 26.36
N ALA A 89 -0.26 4.93 25.86
CA ALA A 89 -1.59 5.37 26.26
C ALA A 89 -1.95 4.83 27.65
N LEU A 90 -2.00 5.69 28.66
CA LEU A 90 -2.14 5.29 30.06
C LEU A 90 -3.61 5.06 30.45
N GLN A 91 -3.84 4.10 31.37
CA GLN A 91 -5.18 3.75 31.91
C GLN A 91 -5.93 4.98 32.44
N TYR A 92 -5.21 5.86 33.12
CA TYR A 92 -5.77 7.08 33.72
C TYR A 92 -5.63 8.33 32.83
N GLY A 93 -5.05 8.18 31.63
CA GLY A 93 -5.08 9.22 30.60
C GLY A 93 -6.50 9.43 30.07
N GLN A 94 -6.80 10.66 29.65
CA GLN A 94 -8.06 10.98 29.00
C GLN A 94 -8.24 10.16 27.73
N ALA A 95 -9.49 9.91 27.32
CA ALA A 95 -9.78 9.17 26.10
C ALA A 95 -9.10 9.80 24.86
N PHE A 96 -8.99 11.13 24.85
CA PHE A 96 -8.38 11.96 23.81
C PHE A 96 -6.91 12.33 24.09
N ALA A 97 -6.20 11.56 24.92
CA ALA A 97 -4.76 11.70 25.10
C ALA A 97 -4.03 11.59 23.76
N GLY A 98 -3.02 12.44 23.54
CA GLY A 98 -2.32 12.49 22.25
C GLY A 98 -0.98 13.20 22.32
N CYS A 99 -0.43 13.48 21.14
CA CYS A 99 0.81 14.24 20.99
C CYS A 99 0.70 15.28 19.88
N GLU A 100 1.40 16.40 20.03
CA GLU A 100 1.36 17.53 19.10
C GLU A 100 2.75 18.02 18.72
N THR A 101 2.88 18.50 17.48
CA THR A 101 4.07 19.17 16.99
C THR A 101 4.14 20.60 17.54
N GLN A 102 5.34 21.19 17.61
CA GLN A 102 5.50 22.60 17.94
C GLN A 102 5.02 23.52 16.81
N HIS A 103 4.23 24.54 17.14
CA HIS A 103 3.78 25.58 16.20
C HIS A 103 4.92 26.20 15.41
N GLY A 104 4.77 26.25 14.09
CA GLY A 104 5.64 27.00 13.18
C GLY A 104 7.08 26.51 13.05
N SER A 105 7.44 25.38 13.68
CA SER A 105 8.79 24.81 13.67
C SER A 105 8.80 23.40 13.09
N ASP A 106 8.23 22.44 13.80
CA ASP A 106 8.36 20.99 13.53
C ASP A 106 7.78 20.60 12.17
N ILE A 107 6.46 20.46 12.06
CA ILE A 107 5.78 20.12 10.80
C ILE A 107 5.83 21.28 9.77
N GLY A 108 6.28 22.47 10.20
CA GLY A 108 6.27 23.69 9.39
C GLY A 108 4.91 24.36 9.35
N SER A 109 4.72 25.26 8.38
CA SER A 109 3.45 25.95 8.11
C SER A 109 3.04 25.63 6.68
N TRP A 110 1.77 25.31 6.45
CA TRP A 110 1.28 24.92 5.13
C TRP A 110 -0.22 25.20 4.96
N THR A 111 -0.65 25.41 3.72
CA THR A 111 -2.06 25.54 3.37
C THR A 111 -2.57 24.22 2.81
N ILE A 112 -3.76 23.79 3.25
CA ILE A 112 -4.41 22.61 2.66
C ILE A 112 -4.92 22.95 1.27
N ASP A 113 -4.61 22.12 0.29
CA ASP A 113 -5.07 22.21 -1.08
C ASP A 113 -5.40 20.81 -1.66
N ASN A 114 -5.69 20.75 -2.95
CA ASN A 114 -6.05 19.50 -3.59
C ASN A 114 -4.96 18.42 -3.59
N SER A 115 -3.70 18.81 -3.45
CA SER A 115 -2.52 17.93 -3.49
C SER A 115 -2.16 17.31 -2.14
N ASN A 116 -2.57 17.92 -1.02
CA ASN A 116 -2.17 17.49 0.34
C ASN A 116 -3.35 17.26 1.30
N LYS A 117 -4.59 17.39 0.84
CA LYS A 117 -5.80 17.18 1.66
C LYS A 117 -5.99 15.76 2.20
N ILE A 118 -5.33 14.76 1.62
CA ILE A 118 -5.37 13.40 2.16
C ILE A 118 -4.16 13.22 3.05
N ILE A 119 -4.40 13.08 4.35
CA ILE A 119 -3.36 12.76 5.33
C ILE A 119 -3.46 11.27 5.65
N ARG A 120 -2.36 10.56 5.43
CA ARG A 120 -2.25 9.13 5.75
C ARG A 120 -1.42 8.96 7.00
N ILE A 121 -1.68 7.89 7.75
CA ILE A 121 -0.87 7.45 8.88
C ILE A 121 -0.93 5.93 8.97
N MET A 122 0.22 5.30 9.20
CA MET A 122 0.30 3.88 9.56
C MET A 122 0.11 3.75 11.07
N VAL A 123 -0.71 2.81 11.53
CA VAL A 123 -0.91 2.52 12.95
C VAL A 123 -0.77 1.02 13.23
N TYR A 124 -0.23 0.68 14.40
CA TYR A 124 -0.17 -0.67 14.94
C TYR A 124 -0.62 -0.62 16.41
N LYS A 125 -1.69 -1.33 16.74
CA LYS A 125 -2.21 -1.39 18.12
C LYS A 125 -3.01 -2.65 18.40
N SER A 126 -3.19 -2.95 19.69
CA SER A 126 -3.83 -4.18 20.17
C SER A 126 -5.35 -4.08 20.33
N THR A 127 -6.00 -3.01 19.87
CA THR A 127 -7.44 -2.78 20.06
C THR A 127 -8.00 -1.88 18.95
N ILE A 128 -9.25 -2.12 18.57
CA ILE A 128 -10.00 -1.22 17.67
C ILE A 128 -10.48 0.01 18.43
N SER A 129 -10.13 1.18 17.92
CA SER A 129 -10.58 2.47 18.40
C SER A 129 -10.31 3.56 17.37
N ASP A 130 -11.00 4.69 17.51
CA ASP A 130 -10.75 5.89 16.72
C ASP A 130 -9.28 6.34 16.85
N VAL A 131 -8.63 6.53 15.71
CA VAL A 131 -7.40 7.32 15.55
C VAL A 131 -7.82 8.69 15.05
N GLY A 132 -7.23 9.76 15.60
CA GLY A 132 -7.59 11.12 15.24
C GLY A 132 -6.40 11.93 14.72
N ILE A 133 -6.67 12.81 13.76
CA ILE A 133 -5.75 13.88 13.36
C ILE A 133 -6.49 15.20 13.46
N LYS A 134 -5.83 16.20 14.05
CA LYS A 134 -6.32 17.58 14.10
C LYS A 134 -5.24 18.53 13.64
N LEU A 135 -5.63 19.53 12.86
CA LEU A 135 -4.76 20.60 12.41
C LEU A 135 -5.11 21.90 13.15
N VAL A 136 -4.09 22.61 13.62
CA VAL A 136 -4.23 23.83 14.42
C VAL A 136 -3.47 24.96 13.74
N ARG A 137 -4.11 26.13 13.69
CA ARG A 137 -3.55 27.36 13.12
C ARG A 137 -2.71 28.08 14.15
N TYR A 138 -1.89 29.04 13.70
CA TYR A 138 -1.03 29.86 14.57
C TYR A 138 -1.81 30.64 15.66
N ASP A 139 -3.11 30.90 15.42
CA ASP A 139 -4.01 31.59 16.35
C ASP A 139 -4.76 30.62 17.29
N ASN A 140 -4.35 29.36 17.36
CA ASN A 140 -4.97 28.25 18.09
C ASN A 140 -6.36 27.84 17.60
N TRP A 141 -6.81 28.36 16.45
CA TRP A 141 -8.07 27.93 15.86
C TRP A 141 -7.92 26.59 15.14
N SER A 142 -8.98 25.79 15.15
CA SER A 142 -9.07 24.52 14.43
C SER A 142 -10.50 24.25 13.97
N LEU A 143 -10.66 23.51 12.87
CA LEU A 143 -11.95 22.97 12.44
C LEU A 143 -12.36 21.73 13.24
N GLY A 144 -11.49 21.24 14.15
CA GLY A 144 -11.69 20.01 14.91
C GLY A 144 -10.84 18.85 14.38
N GLU A 145 -10.88 17.75 15.12
CA GLU A 145 -10.29 16.48 14.75
C GLU A 145 -11.18 15.68 13.79
N ILE A 146 -10.56 15.00 12.83
CA ILE A 146 -11.20 13.92 12.08
C ILE A 146 -10.79 12.62 12.75
N LYS A 147 -11.75 11.72 12.97
CA LYS A 147 -11.54 10.44 13.65
C LYS A 147 -12.00 9.29 12.79
N ILE A 148 -11.15 8.28 12.68
CA ILE A 148 -11.43 7.06 11.92
C ILE A 148 -10.95 5.88 12.78
N ALA A 149 -11.83 4.92 13.03
CA ALA A 149 -11.47 3.69 13.70
C ALA A 149 -10.59 2.84 12.78
N ASN A 150 -9.48 2.33 13.33
CA ASN A 150 -8.73 1.25 12.69
C ASN A 150 -9.60 -0.03 12.60
N THR A 151 -9.30 -0.89 11.65
CA THR A 151 -10.02 -2.15 11.43
C THR A 151 -9.20 -3.37 11.83
N LEU A 152 -7.87 -3.24 11.93
CA LEU A 152 -6.94 -4.33 12.22
C LEU A 152 -6.32 -4.18 13.61
N VAL A 153 -5.87 -5.29 14.20
CA VAL A 153 -5.17 -5.30 15.50
C VAL A 153 -3.92 -6.15 15.44
N ASN A 154 -2.86 -5.71 16.12
CA ASN A 154 -1.55 -6.36 16.15
C ASN A 154 -0.92 -6.59 14.76
N GLU A 155 -1.27 -5.73 13.81
CA GLU A 155 -0.67 -5.63 12.49
C GLU A 155 -0.73 -4.16 12.04
N TRP A 156 0.10 -3.79 11.07
CA TRP A 156 0.14 -2.44 10.52
C TRP A 156 -1.06 -2.18 9.59
N GLU A 157 -1.73 -1.05 9.81
CA GLU A 157 -2.82 -0.56 8.97
C GLU A 157 -2.55 0.89 8.53
N GLN A 158 -2.78 1.19 7.25
CA GLN A 158 -2.78 2.58 6.76
C GLN A 158 -4.19 3.15 6.86
N ILE A 159 -4.34 4.28 7.55
CA ILE A 159 -5.60 5.02 7.67
C ILE A 159 -5.49 6.33 6.89
N GLU A 160 -6.52 6.63 6.09
CA GLU A 160 -6.61 7.85 5.30
C GLU A 160 -7.64 8.83 5.87
N PHE A 161 -7.22 10.08 6.10
CA PHE A 161 -8.07 11.16 6.58
C PHE A 161 -8.28 12.19 5.47
N ASP A 162 -9.54 12.48 5.15
CA ASP A 162 -9.91 13.47 4.14
C ASP A 162 -10.12 14.87 4.76
N PHE A 163 -9.12 15.73 4.59
CA PHE A 163 -9.14 17.14 4.98
C PHE A 163 -9.66 18.07 3.87
N SER A 164 -10.48 17.59 2.92
CA SER A 164 -11.11 18.42 1.87
C SER A 164 -11.84 19.63 2.44
N ALA A 165 -12.48 19.50 3.60
CA ALA A 165 -13.17 20.61 4.29
C ALA A 165 -12.22 21.70 4.82
N HIS A 166 -10.91 21.43 4.84
CA HIS A 166 -9.88 22.35 5.33
C HIS A 166 -9.18 23.12 4.20
N ILE A 167 -9.50 22.85 2.92
CA ILE A 167 -8.87 23.51 1.77
C ILE A 167 -8.92 25.03 1.90
N GLY A 168 -7.77 25.68 1.72
CA GLY A 168 -7.58 27.12 1.83
C GLY A 168 -7.18 27.61 3.22
N ASN A 169 -7.26 26.77 4.27
CA ASN A 169 -6.76 27.12 5.59
C ASN A 169 -5.27 26.81 5.73
N THR A 170 -4.54 27.73 6.37
CA THR A 170 -3.11 27.57 6.71
C THR A 170 -2.94 27.13 8.15
N TYR A 171 -2.29 25.98 8.36
CA TYR A 171 -1.98 25.38 9.66
C TYR A 171 -0.49 25.38 9.90
N ASP A 172 -0.09 25.33 11.17
CA ASP A 172 1.31 25.29 11.59
C ASP A 172 1.57 24.30 12.74
N GLN A 173 0.56 23.50 13.09
CA GLN A 173 0.64 22.41 14.05
C GLN A 173 -0.26 21.25 13.64
N MET A 174 0.25 20.04 13.85
CA MET A 174 -0.47 18.78 13.73
C MET A 174 -0.57 18.11 15.10
N VAL A 175 -1.76 17.60 15.41
CA VAL A 175 -2.07 16.86 16.64
C VAL A 175 -2.52 15.46 16.25
N ILE A 176 -1.88 14.46 16.84
CA ILE A 176 -2.20 13.04 16.65
C ILE A 176 -2.86 12.53 17.92
N PHE A 177 -3.99 11.85 17.76
CA PHE A 177 -4.69 11.09 18.78
C PHE A 177 -4.56 9.60 18.42
N PRO A 178 -3.54 8.88 18.94
CA PRO A 178 -3.31 7.47 18.57
C PRO A 178 -4.46 6.53 19.01
N ASP A 179 -5.26 7.00 19.97
CA ASP A 179 -6.44 6.34 20.52
C ASP A 179 -7.46 7.42 20.90
N PHE A 180 -8.75 7.12 20.79
CA PHE A 180 -9.83 8.01 21.21
C PHE A 180 -10.88 7.23 22.02
N THR A 181 -10.42 6.54 23.06
CA THR A 181 -11.28 5.73 23.92
C THR A 181 -10.77 5.66 25.35
N GLY A 182 -11.70 5.50 26.30
CA GLY A 182 -11.35 5.09 27.65
C GLY A 182 -10.78 3.67 27.64
N ARG A 183 -9.73 3.42 28.42
CA ARG A 183 -9.00 2.15 28.37
C ARG A 183 -8.91 1.50 29.76
N PRO A 184 -9.04 0.16 29.87
CA PRO A 184 -9.06 -0.54 31.15
C PRO A 184 -7.66 -0.79 31.73
N ALA A 185 -6.60 -0.59 30.94
CA ALA A 185 -5.19 -0.72 31.32
C ALA A 185 -4.35 0.09 30.32
N ASP A 186 -3.07 0.29 30.64
CA ASP A 186 -2.10 0.92 29.74
C ASP A 186 -2.01 0.16 28.41
N ARG A 187 -1.83 0.88 27.32
CA ARG A 187 -1.67 0.33 25.97
C ARG A 187 -0.50 0.98 25.27
N VAL A 188 0.27 0.16 24.57
CA VAL A 188 1.30 0.65 23.65
C VAL A 188 0.69 0.75 22.26
N ILE A 189 0.86 1.91 21.65
CA ILE A 189 0.37 2.20 20.30
C ILE A 189 1.55 2.71 19.49
N TYR A 190 1.73 2.15 18.30
CA TYR A 190 2.74 2.63 17.36
C TYR A 190 2.06 3.33 16.19
N PHE A 191 2.72 4.37 15.69
CA PHE A 191 2.30 5.02 14.46
C PHE A 191 3.51 5.54 13.68
N ASP A 192 3.34 5.69 12.38
CA ASP A 192 4.43 6.00 11.46
C ASP A 192 3.92 6.52 10.10
N ASN A 193 4.83 6.95 9.22
CA ASN A 193 4.59 7.29 7.82
C ASN A 193 3.43 8.29 7.65
N ILE A 194 3.42 9.37 8.43
CA ILE A 194 2.42 10.42 8.27
C ILE A 194 2.68 11.16 6.96
N TYR A 195 1.63 11.39 6.17
CA TYR A 195 1.75 11.80 4.76
C TYR A 195 2.52 10.79 3.88
N GLY A 196 2.64 9.54 4.31
CA GLY A 196 3.20 8.47 3.52
C GLY A 196 2.45 8.25 2.19
N THR A 197 3.10 7.59 1.25
CA THR A 197 2.47 7.17 0.00
C THR A 197 1.34 6.18 0.26
N GLU A 198 0.32 6.19 -0.59
CA GLU A 198 -0.77 5.23 -0.53
C GLU A 198 -0.23 3.80 -0.64
N TYR A 199 -0.61 2.94 0.31
CA TYR A 199 -0.30 1.52 0.23
C TYR A 199 -1.23 0.87 -0.78
N MET A 200 -0.65 0.35 -1.86
CA MET A 200 -1.36 -0.46 -2.83
C MET A 200 -1.05 -1.92 -2.56
N ALA A 201 -2.06 -2.64 -2.07
CA ALA A 201 -1.94 -4.09 -1.93
C ALA A 201 -1.54 -4.68 -3.28
N PRO A 202 -0.55 -5.60 -3.32
CA PRO A 202 -0.22 -6.27 -4.56
C PRO A 202 -1.48 -6.94 -5.10
N PRO A 203 -1.67 -6.97 -6.43
CA PRO A 203 -2.82 -7.65 -7.00
C PRO A 203 -2.85 -9.09 -6.48
N PRO A 204 -4.04 -9.65 -6.21
CA PRO A 204 -4.12 -11.05 -5.83
C PRO A 204 -3.39 -11.89 -6.88
N PRO A 205 -2.71 -12.99 -6.45
CA PRO A 205 -2.12 -13.91 -7.41
C PRO A 205 -3.15 -14.29 -8.48
N PRO A 206 -2.75 -14.43 -9.75
CA PRO A 206 -3.64 -14.98 -10.76
C PRO A 206 -4.27 -16.28 -10.26
N PRO A 207 -5.51 -16.60 -10.64
CA PRO A 207 -6.10 -17.90 -10.33
C PRO A 207 -5.14 -19.01 -10.74
N ALA A 208 -5.04 -20.07 -9.93
CA ALA A 208 -4.27 -21.24 -10.33
C ALA A 208 -4.85 -21.77 -11.64
N ILE A 209 -3.98 -22.03 -12.62
CA ILE A 209 -4.40 -22.58 -13.91
C ILE A 209 -4.79 -24.05 -13.70
N ASP A 210 -6.01 -24.41 -14.10
CA ASP A 210 -6.51 -25.77 -13.93
C ASP A 210 -5.69 -26.75 -14.79
N SER A 211 -5.12 -27.77 -14.15
CA SER A 211 -4.35 -28.80 -14.84
C SER A 211 -5.24 -29.71 -15.68
N ALA A 212 -4.74 -30.15 -16.84
CA ALA A 212 -5.40 -31.17 -17.64
C ALA A 212 -5.49 -32.49 -16.86
N THR A 213 -6.65 -33.14 -16.91
CA THR A 213 -6.87 -34.48 -16.37
C THR A 213 -7.53 -35.38 -17.40
N MET A 214 -7.37 -36.70 -17.23
CA MET A 214 -7.93 -37.71 -18.11
C MET A 214 -8.42 -38.91 -17.30
N SER A 215 -9.48 -39.55 -17.77
CA SER A 215 -9.90 -40.87 -17.31
C SER A 215 -10.28 -41.76 -18.50
N LEU A 216 -10.06 -43.07 -18.34
CA LEU A 216 -10.30 -44.07 -19.38
C LEU A 216 -11.48 -44.95 -18.95
N PRO A 217 -12.59 -44.97 -19.71
CA PRO A 217 -13.59 -46.01 -19.57
C PRO A 217 -12.97 -47.39 -19.83
N ASN A 218 -13.60 -48.45 -19.34
CA ASN A 218 -13.07 -49.81 -19.46
C ASN A 218 -13.94 -50.73 -20.34
N PHE A 219 -15.11 -50.29 -20.81
CA PHE A 219 -15.92 -51.06 -21.75
C PHE A 219 -16.80 -50.16 -22.63
N PHE A 220 -17.25 -50.69 -23.76
CA PHE A 220 -18.27 -50.09 -24.62
C PHE A 220 -18.95 -51.19 -25.46
N THR A 221 -20.16 -50.92 -25.96
CA THR A 221 -21.06 -51.87 -26.63
C THR A 221 -21.55 -51.27 -27.94
N PRO A 222 -20.84 -51.42 -29.07
CA PRO A 222 -21.20 -50.81 -30.35
C PRO A 222 -22.38 -51.53 -31.05
N ASN A 223 -23.48 -51.77 -30.34
CA ASN A 223 -24.65 -52.54 -30.79
C ASN A 223 -25.78 -51.65 -31.36
N SER A 224 -25.56 -50.33 -31.43
CA SER A 224 -26.50 -49.31 -31.91
C SER A 224 -27.76 -49.14 -31.04
N ASP A 225 -27.68 -49.45 -29.74
CA ASP A 225 -28.78 -49.25 -28.79
C ASP A 225 -28.85 -47.83 -28.18
N GLY A 226 -27.84 -46.99 -28.47
CA GLY A 226 -27.70 -45.62 -27.97
C GLY A 226 -26.90 -45.52 -26.66
N ILE A 227 -26.47 -46.64 -26.08
CA ILE A 227 -25.80 -46.73 -24.78
C ILE A 227 -24.38 -47.25 -24.98
N ASN A 228 -23.38 -46.41 -24.70
CA ASN A 228 -21.96 -46.77 -24.82
C ASN A 228 -21.57 -47.34 -26.19
N ASP A 229 -22.21 -46.91 -27.28
CA ASP A 229 -21.89 -47.35 -28.65
C ASP A 229 -20.50 -46.91 -29.15
N ARG A 230 -19.89 -45.96 -28.45
CA ARG A 230 -18.62 -45.38 -28.84
C ARG A 230 -17.71 -45.22 -27.64
N TYR A 231 -16.44 -45.51 -27.86
CA TYR A 231 -15.39 -45.34 -26.88
C TYR A 231 -14.65 -44.02 -27.09
N GLN A 232 -14.37 -43.31 -26.01
CA GLN A 232 -13.41 -42.20 -25.95
C GLN A 232 -12.89 -42.04 -24.51
N PRO A 233 -11.64 -41.57 -24.31
CA PRO A 233 -11.23 -41.01 -23.03
C PRO A 233 -12.10 -39.82 -22.63
N SER A 234 -12.21 -39.55 -21.32
CA SER A 234 -12.79 -38.31 -20.81
C SER A 234 -11.67 -37.37 -20.41
N PHE A 235 -11.65 -36.17 -20.98
CA PHE A 235 -10.66 -35.13 -20.73
C PHE A 235 -11.29 -33.97 -19.97
N GLN A 236 -10.56 -33.36 -19.03
CA GLN A 236 -10.92 -32.08 -18.41
C GLN A 236 -9.73 -31.13 -18.50
N ASN A 237 -9.98 -29.86 -18.82
CA ASN A 237 -8.95 -28.81 -18.90
C ASN A 237 -7.78 -29.17 -19.84
N ALA A 238 -8.03 -29.99 -20.86
CA ALA A 238 -7.02 -30.40 -21.83
C ALA A 238 -7.18 -29.58 -23.12
N ASP A 239 -6.10 -28.95 -23.55
CA ASP A 239 -6.01 -28.21 -24.82
C ASP A 239 -5.80 -29.16 -26.00
N TRP A 240 -5.15 -30.29 -25.75
CA TRP A 240 -4.88 -31.32 -26.73
C TRP A 240 -4.99 -32.71 -26.11
N GLY A 241 -5.27 -33.70 -26.94
CA GLY A 241 -5.22 -35.11 -26.56
C GLY A 241 -5.05 -35.99 -27.77
N GLU A 242 -4.28 -37.06 -27.60
CA GLU A 242 -4.05 -38.08 -28.60
C GLU A 242 -4.25 -39.45 -27.96
N TRP A 243 -4.83 -40.38 -28.70
CA TRP A 243 -4.99 -41.73 -28.19
C TRP A 243 -5.06 -42.76 -29.32
N SER A 244 -4.54 -43.93 -29.00
CA SER A 244 -4.48 -45.09 -29.88
C SER A 244 -5.10 -46.30 -29.20
N VAL A 245 -5.83 -47.10 -29.96
CA VAL A 245 -6.35 -48.40 -29.53
C VAL A 245 -5.61 -49.49 -30.27
N PHE A 246 -5.21 -50.52 -29.54
CA PHE A 246 -4.50 -51.68 -30.04
C PHE A 246 -5.32 -52.94 -29.77
N ASN A 247 -5.31 -53.86 -30.73
CA ASN A 247 -5.85 -55.19 -30.50
C ASN A 247 -4.89 -56.03 -29.63
N ARG A 248 -5.29 -57.26 -29.29
CA ARG A 248 -4.50 -58.18 -28.44
C ARG A 248 -3.12 -58.57 -28.99
N TRP A 249 -2.86 -58.31 -30.27
CA TRP A 249 -1.59 -58.60 -30.92
C TRP A 249 -0.67 -57.36 -30.99
N GLY A 250 -1.09 -56.22 -30.43
CA GLY A 250 -0.34 -54.97 -30.45
C GLY A 250 -0.47 -54.20 -31.77
N GLN A 251 -1.37 -54.60 -32.67
CA GLN A 251 -1.65 -53.83 -33.88
C GLN A 251 -2.61 -52.68 -33.54
N GLU A 252 -2.24 -51.47 -33.94
CA GLU A 252 -3.09 -50.28 -33.84
C GLU A 252 -4.31 -50.42 -34.76
N VAL A 253 -5.49 -50.26 -34.18
CA VAL A 253 -6.77 -50.41 -34.88
C VAL A 253 -7.54 -49.08 -34.96
N PHE A 254 -7.16 -48.11 -34.13
CA PHE A 254 -7.72 -46.77 -34.13
C PHE A 254 -6.68 -45.80 -33.56
N VAL A 255 -6.58 -44.60 -34.13
CA VAL A 255 -5.72 -43.51 -33.65
C VAL A 255 -6.37 -42.18 -33.99
N THR A 256 -6.30 -41.23 -33.07
CA THR A 256 -6.76 -39.86 -33.29
C THR A 256 -6.03 -38.88 -32.39
N ASP A 257 -5.89 -37.64 -32.85
CA ASP A 257 -5.48 -36.46 -32.10
C ASP A 257 -6.66 -35.47 -31.89
N ASN A 258 -7.87 -35.89 -32.28
CA ASN A 258 -9.09 -35.10 -32.15
C ASN A 258 -9.85 -35.51 -30.88
N LEU A 259 -9.93 -34.58 -29.91
CA LEU A 259 -10.63 -34.76 -28.63
C LEU A 259 -12.12 -35.11 -28.76
N SER A 260 -12.74 -34.82 -29.91
CA SER A 260 -14.16 -35.12 -30.17
C SER A 260 -14.38 -36.44 -30.90
N GLU A 261 -13.32 -37.04 -31.45
CA GLU A 261 -13.42 -38.28 -32.20
C GLU A 261 -13.57 -39.46 -31.25
N LYS A 262 -14.42 -40.41 -31.64
CA LYS A 262 -14.76 -41.57 -30.83
C LYS A 262 -14.65 -42.82 -31.69
N TRP A 263 -14.06 -43.87 -31.11
CA TRP A 263 -13.99 -45.15 -31.76
C TRP A 263 -15.34 -45.85 -31.66
N ASN A 264 -15.90 -46.24 -32.79
CA ASN A 264 -17.21 -46.90 -32.89
C ASN A 264 -17.10 -48.43 -33.01
N GLY A 265 -15.94 -49.01 -32.71
CA GLY A 265 -15.73 -50.45 -32.87
C GLY A 265 -15.54 -50.91 -34.32
N MET A 266 -15.27 -50.01 -35.28
CA MET A 266 -14.90 -50.42 -36.64
C MET A 266 -13.37 -50.50 -36.81
N VAL A 267 -12.91 -51.48 -37.58
CA VAL A 267 -11.52 -51.64 -38.01
C VAL A 267 -11.52 -51.95 -39.50
N GLN A 268 -10.94 -51.07 -40.32
CA GLN A 268 -10.85 -51.25 -41.78
C GLN A 268 -12.21 -51.63 -42.41
N GLU A 269 -13.26 -50.86 -42.12
CA GLU A 269 -14.63 -51.04 -42.62
C GLU A 269 -15.37 -52.31 -42.14
N SER A 270 -14.75 -53.11 -41.27
CA SER A 270 -15.38 -54.28 -40.63
C SER A 270 -15.57 -54.05 -39.13
N GLU A 271 -16.56 -54.74 -38.54
CA GLU A 271 -16.75 -54.74 -37.09
C GLU A 271 -15.54 -55.37 -36.39
N ALA A 272 -15.08 -54.72 -35.33
CA ALA A 272 -14.06 -55.24 -34.43
C ALA A 272 -14.63 -56.45 -33.69
N ALA A 273 -13.83 -57.51 -33.56
CA ALA A 273 -14.25 -58.67 -32.79
C ALA A 273 -14.42 -58.33 -31.30
N ALA A 274 -15.49 -58.83 -30.67
CA ALA A 274 -15.62 -58.79 -29.21
C ALA A 274 -14.36 -59.32 -28.51
N GLY A 275 -13.97 -58.64 -27.43
CA GLY A 275 -12.80 -59.00 -26.67
C GLY A 275 -12.08 -57.83 -26.02
N VAL A 276 -10.79 -58.03 -25.77
CA VAL A 276 -9.95 -57.11 -25.02
C VAL A 276 -9.05 -56.33 -25.96
N TYR A 277 -9.09 -55.01 -25.80
CA TYR A 277 -8.26 -54.04 -26.48
C TYR A 277 -7.47 -53.22 -25.46
N PHE A 278 -6.38 -52.60 -25.91
CA PHE A 278 -5.51 -51.77 -25.09
C PHE A 278 -5.54 -50.35 -25.60
N ILE A 279 -5.54 -49.38 -24.69
CA ILE A 279 -5.47 -47.96 -25.05
C ILE A 279 -4.21 -47.35 -24.47
N LEU A 280 -3.56 -46.52 -25.30
CA LEU A 280 -2.59 -45.53 -24.87
C LEU A 280 -3.18 -44.16 -25.17
N ALA A 281 -3.31 -43.31 -24.16
CA ALA A 281 -3.82 -41.97 -24.31
C ALA A 281 -2.89 -40.96 -23.65
N ARG A 282 -2.78 -39.78 -24.24
CA ARG A 282 -2.06 -38.63 -23.71
C ARG A 282 -2.90 -37.37 -23.87
N CYS A 283 -2.85 -36.46 -22.91
CA CYS A 283 -3.44 -35.13 -23.03
C CYS A 283 -2.60 -34.11 -22.27
N GLY A 284 -2.85 -32.83 -22.49
CA GLY A 284 -2.16 -31.79 -21.73
C GLY A 284 -2.83 -30.43 -21.79
N SER A 285 -2.45 -29.58 -20.84
CA SER A 285 -2.76 -28.15 -20.85
C SER A 285 -1.48 -27.39 -21.21
N ILE A 286 -1.57 -26.55 -22.24
CA ILE A 286 -0.50 -25.63 -22.65
C ILE A 286 -0.32 -24.57 -21.57
N GLU A 287 -1.41 -24.07 -21.01
CA GLU A 287 -1.40 -23.01 -20.01
C GLU A 287 -0.86 -23.51 -18.66
N ALA A 288 -1.36 -24.65 -18.16
CA ALA A 288 -0.84 -25.24 -16.92
C ALA A 288 0.54 -25.91 -17.10
N GLY A 289 0.95 -26.15 -18.34
CA GLY A 289 2.23 -26.79 -18.68
C GLY A 289 2.30 -28.27 -18.30
N ASN A 290 1.17 -28.94 -18.09
CA ASN A 290 1.12 -30.34 -17.65
C ASN A 290 0.74 -31.30 -18.79
N THR A 291 1.23 -32.54 -18.70
CA THR A 291 0.86 -33.64 -19.59
C THR A 291 0.50 -34.87 -18.76
N VAL A 292 -0.58 -35.54 -19.15
CA VAL A 292 -1.07 -36.78 -18.54
C VAL A 292 -1.00 -37.89 -19.57
N GLU A 293 -0.40 -39.03 -19.19
CA GLU A 293 -0.41 -40.26 -19.99
C GLU A 293 -1.15 -41.35 -19.21
N MET A 294 -2.08 -42.05 -19.86
CA MET A 294 -2.75 -43.21 -19.29
C MET A 294 -2.71 -44.40 -20.24
N LYS A 295 -2.60 -45.58 -19.63
CA LYS A 295 -2.72 -46.87 -20.30
C LYS A 295 -3.91 -47.60 -19.70
N GLY A 296 -4.72 -48.23 -20.54
CA GLY A 296 -5.95 -48.86 -20.11
C GLY A 296 -6.28 -50.11 -20.91
N VAL A 297 -7.29 -50.80 -20.42
CA VAL A 297 -7.87 -51.98 -21.05
C VAL A 297 -9.32 -51.65 -21.39
N ILE A 298 -9.74 -51.96 -22.61
CA ILE A 298 -11.10 -51.78 -23.11
C ILE A 298 -11.69 -53.15 -23.38
N HIS A 299 -12.85 -53.43 -22.79
CA HIS A 299 -13.67 -54.58 -23.12
C HIS A 299 -14.71 -54.15 -24.17
N LEU A 300 -14.54 -54.63 -25.40
CA LEU A 300 -15.56 -54.54 -26.44
C LEU A 300 -16.50 -55.73 -26.27
N ILE A 301 -17.78 -55.43 -26.06
CA ILE A 301 -18.83 -56.42 -25.83
C ILE A 301 -19.88 -56.27 -26.93
N ASP A 302 -20.34 -57.40 -27.48
CA ASP A 302 -21.43 -57.47 -28.45
C ASP A 302 -22.79 -57.64 -27.76
#